data_AF-A0A832H0V5-F1
#
_entry.id   AF-A0A832H0V5-F1
#
_cell.length_a   1.000
_cell.length_b   1.000
_cell.length_c   1.000
_cell.angle_alpha   90.00
_cell.angle_beta   90.00
_cell.angle_gamma   90.00
#
_symmetry.space_group_name_H-M   'P 1'
#
loop_
_entity.id
_entity.type
_entity.pdbx_description
1 polymer ?
#
loop_
_entity_poly.entity_id
_entity_poly.type
_entity_poly.pdbx_seq_one_letter_code
_entity_poly.pdbx_strand_id
1 'polypeptide(L)'
;MLGFERAVDEIVNALRGCGYEVTLKRDERVELTVTRGGVSACVTLIWERGRLGKLSIRPGCGSGLSVIDCSNVERVKECVDRLLRTLETWSSGAER
;
A
#
# COMPACT_ATOMS: atom_id res chain seq x y z
N MET A 1 -9.52 14.17 -11.88
CA MET A 1 -8.39 13.22 -11.95
C MET A 1 -7.14 13.63 -11.17
N LEU A 2 -6.86 14.93 -10.93
CA LEU A 2 -5.67 15.40 -10.19
C LEU A 2 -5.50 14.86 -8.76
N GLY A 3 -6.60 14.58 -8.05
CA GLY A 3 -6.53 14.07 -6.67
C GLY A 3 -6.10 12.60 -6.54
N PHE A 4 -6.31 11.80 -7.59
CA PHE A 4 -5.95 10.37 -7.58
C PHE A 4 -4.44 10.20 -7.66
N GLU A 5 -3.84 10.76 -8.69
CA GLU A 5 -2.40 10.62 -8.92
C GLU A 5 -1.59 11.26 -7.80
N ARG A 6 -2.04 12.40 -7.27
CA ARG A 6 -1.40 13.03 -6.11
C ARG A 6 -1.36 12.11 -4.89
N ALA A 7 -2.48 11.45 -4.58
CA ALA A 7 -2.55 10.54 -3.44
C ALA A 7 -1.73 9.26 -3.67
N VAL A 8 -1.67 8.75 -4.90
CA VAL A 8 -0.74 7.65 -5.25
C VAL A 8 0.71 8.07 -5.02
N ASP A 9 1.08 9.27 -5.47
CA ASP A 9 2.43 9.81 -5.30
C ASP A 9 2.79 10.02 -3.82
N GLU A 10 1.87 10.53 -3.00
CA GLU A 10 2.07 10.67 -1.55
C GLU A 10 2.31 9.32 -0.88
N ILE A 11 1.56 8.28 -1.26
CA ILE A 11 1.73 6.91 -0.73
C ILE A 11 3.10 6.35 -1.14
N VAL A 12 3.48 6.50 -2.42
CA VAL A 12 4.78 6.04 -2.93
C VAL A 12 5.92 6.75 -2.22
N ASN A 13 5.84 8.07 -2.06
CA ASN A 13 6.88 8.85 -1.39
C ASN A 13 6.99 8.48 0.09
N ALA A 14 5.88 8.25 0.79
CA ALA A 14 5.90 7.78 2.17
C ALA A 14 6.59 6.41 2.32
N LEU A 15 6.24 5.45 1.46
CA LEU A 15 6.85 4.11 1.45
C LEU A 15 8.36 4.17 1.16
N ARG A 16 8.76 4.95 0.16
CA ARG A 16 10.18 5.18 -0.16
C ARG A 16 10.92 5.87 0.98
N GLY A 17 10.29 6.85 1.63
CA GLY A 17 10.82 7.53 2.82
C GLY A 17 11.05 6.58 4.01
N CYS A 18 10.27 5.51 4.12
CA CYS A 18 10.45 4.44 5.11
C CYS A 18 11.46 3.36 4.67
N GLY A 19 12.12 3.52 3.51
CA GLY A 19 13.12 2.58 3.01
C GLY A 19 12.55 1.35 2.31
N TYR A 20 11.30 1.39 1.86
CA TYR A 20 10.75 0.38 0.95
C TYR A 20 11.12 0.71 -0.49
N GLU A 21 11.54 -0.29 -1.25
CA GLU A 21 11.53 -0.21 -2.70
C GLU A 21 10.09 -0.32 -3.18
N VAL A 22 9.70 0.54 -4.12
CA VAL A 22 8.32 0.65 -4.59
C VAL A 22 8.30 0.62 -6.11
N THR A 23 7.67 -0.41 -6.66
CA THR A 23 7.34 -0.53 -8.08
C THR A 23 5.87 -0.19 -8.29
N LEU A 24 5.61 0.77 -9.16
CA LEU A 24 4.26 1.27 -9.44
C LEU A 24 3.82 0.79 -10.83
N LYS A 25 2.67 0.11 -10.89
CA LYS A 25 2.00 -0.29 -12.12
C LYS A 25 0.67 0.45 -12.23
N ARG A 26 0.54 1.27 -13.28
CA ARG A 26 -0.67 2.04 -13.59
C ARG A 26 -1.30 1.42 -14.83
N ASP A 27 -2.35 0.63 -14.64
CA ASP A 27 -3.14 0.06 -15.73
C ASP A 27 -4.62 0.41 -15.49
N GLU A 28 -5.57 -0.51 -15.67
CA GLU A 28 -6.97 -0.32 -15.23
C GLU A 28 -7.10 -0.06 -13.72
N ARG A 29 -6.10 -0.48 -12.93
CA ARG A 29 -5.97 -0.23 -11.49
C ARG A 29 -4.55 0.21 -11.18
N VAL A 30 -4.40 0.91 -10.04
CA VAL A 30 -3.07 1.22 -9.52
C VAL A 30 -2.63 0.13 -8.56
N GLU A 31 -1.53 -0.51 -8.91
CA GLU A 31 -0.87 -1.53 -8.12
C GLU A 31 0.54 -1.07 -7.73
N LEU A 32 0.90 -1.33 -6.49
CA LEU A 32 2.15 -0.97 -5.87
C LEU A 32 2.78 -2.25 -5.34
N THR A 33 3.94 -2.63 -5.85
CA THR A 33 4.75 -3.69 -5.24
C THR A 33 5.77 -3.02 -4.33
N VAL A 34 5.72 -3.37 -3.04
CA VAL A 34 6.63 -2.84 -2.01
C VAL A 34 7.53 -3.95 -1.52
N THR A 35 8.84 -3.69 -1.47
CA THR A 35 9.85 -4.67 -1.05
C THR A 35 10.83 -4.07 -0.06
N ARG A 36 11.13 -4.78 1.02
CA ARG A 36 12.14 -4.38 2.02
C ARG A 36 12.59 -5.58 2.82
N GLY A 37 13.91 -5.82 2.90
CA GLY A 37 14.49 -6.80 3.82
C GLY A 37 13.94 -8.23 3.71
N GLY A 38 13.58 -8.68 2.50
CA GLY A 38 12.98 -10.01 2.27
C GLY A 38 11.45 -10.05 2.32
N VAL A 39 10.80 -8.98 2.78
CA VAL A 39 9.35 -8.80 2.62
C VAL A 39 9.05 -8.29 1.22
N SER A 40 8.10 -8.91 0.56
CA SER A 40 7.45 -8.39 -0.64
C SER A 40 5.95 -8.28 -0.37
N ALA A 41 5.31 -7.20 -0.79
CA ALA A 41 3.87 -7.08 -0.74
C ALA A 41 3.29 -6.36 -1.96
N CYS A 42 2.11 -6.80 -2.36
CA CYS A 42 1.34 -6.22 -3.45
C CYS A 42 0.19 -5.40 -2.85
N VAL A 43 0.18 -4.10 -3.14
CA VAL A 43 -0.76 -3.10 -2.65
C VAL A 43 -1.62 -2.60 -3.81
N THR A 44 -2.91 -2.89 -3.82
CA THR A 44 -3.85 -2.40 -4.83
C THR A 44 -4.65 -1.23 -4.28
N LEU A 45 -4.66 -0.11 -4.99
CA LEU A 45 -5.43 1.08 -4.66
C LEU A 45 -6.73 1.10 -5.46
N ILE A 46 -7.86 1.14 -4.76
CA ILE A 46 -9.20 1.15 -5.37
C ILE A 46 -9.83 2.52 -5.10
N TRP A 47 -10.15 3.25 -6.16
CA TRP A 47 -10.86 4.51 -6.08
C TRP A 47 -12.37 4.30 -6.15
N GLU A 48 -13.11 4.89 -5.23
CA GLU A 48 -14.57 4.87 -5.22
C GLU A 48 -15.10 6.29 -5.03
N ARG A 49 -16.06 6.71 -5.88
CA ARG A 49 -16.73 8.02 -5.78
C ARG A 49 -15.78 9.23 -5.71
N GLY A 50 -14.65 9.17 -6.44
CA GLY A 50 -13.69 10.28 -6.53
C GLY A 50 -12.65 10.35 -5.41
N ARG A 51 -12.62 9.39 -4.48
CA ARG A 51 -11.64 9.30 -3.38
C ARG A 51 -11.03 7.89 -3.28
N LEU A 52 -9.90 7.77 -2.58
CA LEU A 52 -9.37 6.44 -2.22
C LEU A 52 -10.44 5.74 -1.38
N GLY A 53 -10.95 4.63 -1.89
CA GLY A 53 -11.99 3.84 -1.22
C GLY A 53 -11.37 2.70 -0.42
N LYS A 54 -10.47 1.94 -1.02
CA LYS A 54 -9.89 0.74 -0.40
C LYS A 54 -8.43 0.55 -0.78
N LEU A 55 -7.68 -0.05 0.13
CA LEU A 55 -6.30 -0.47 -0.05
C LEU A 55 -6.23 -1.96 0.27
N SER A 56 -5.85 -2.78 -0.72
CA SER A 56 -5.68 -4.23 -0.53
C SER A 56 -4.20 -4.57 -0.48
N ILE A 57 -3.75 -5.27 0.55
CA ILE A 57 -2.35 -5.65 0.77
C ILE A 57 -2.23 -7.17 0.74
N ARG A 58 -1.20 -7.67 0.08
CA ARG A 58 -0.93 -9.09 -0.04
C ARG A 58 0.56 -9.40 0.17
N PRO A 59 0.97 -10.19 1.18
CA PRO A 59 2.35 -10.62 1.32
C PRO A 59 2.73 -11.56 0.16
N GLY A 60 3.92 -11.37 -0.39
CA GLY A 60 4.54 -12.19 -1.42
C GLY A 60 3.67 -12.43 -2.65
N CYS A 61 2.82 -11.47 -3.05
CA CYS A 61 1.80 -11.65 -4.10
C CYS A 61 1.02 -13.01 -4.04
N GLY A 62 1.01 -13.67 -2.88
CA GLY A 62 0.51 -15.02 -2.66
C GLY A 62 -0.71 -15.04 -1.73
N SER A 63 -1.07 -16.21 -1.21
CA SER A 63 -2.31 -16.43 -0.45
C SER A 63 -2.31 -15.78 0.94
N GLY A 64 -2.62 -14.49 1.00
CA GLY A 64 -2.86 -13.75 2.23
C GLY A 64 -3.39 -12.36 1.89
N LEU A 65 -4.69 -12.13 2.00
CA LEU A 65 -5.28 -10.85 1.61
C LEU A 65 -5.68 -10.07 2.86
N SER A 66 -5.01 -8.94 3.11
CA SER A 66 -5.43 -7.95 4.10
C SER A 66 -6.05 -6.76 3.39
N VAL A 67 -7.37 -6.62 3.48
CA VAL A 67 -8.08 -5.47 2.91
C VAL A 67 -8.24 -4.42 4.00
N ILE A 68 -7.72 -3.22 3.74
CA ILE A 68 -7.90 -2.04 4.57
C ILE A 68 -8.92 -1.14 3.87
N ASP A 69 -10.06 -0.91 4.52
CA ASP A 69 -11.03 0.07 4.04
C ASP A 69 -10.52 1.49 4.34
N CYS A 70 -10.38 2.29 3.29
CA CYS A 70 -9.86 3.66 3.35
C CYS A 70 -10.93 4.67 2.91
N SER A 71 -12.22 4.31 3.03
CA SER A 71 -13.35 5.11 2.53
C SER A 71 -13.44 6.51 3.15
N ASN A 72 -12.64 6.79 4.19
CA ASN A 72 -12.47 8.11 4.77
C ASN A 72 -11.08 8.69 4.44
N VAL A 73 -11.05 9.87 3.81
CA VAL A 73 -9.83 10.50 3.26
C VAL A 73 -8.84 10.96 4.36
N GLU A 74 -9.34 11.29 5.55
CA GLU A 74 -8.49 11.61 6.72
C GLU A 74 -7.75 10.36 7.24
N ARG A 75 -8.23 9.17 6.85
CA ARG A 75 -7.62 7.88 7.20
C ARG A 75 -6.66 7.37 6.13
N VAL A 76 -6.36 8.10 5.05
CA VAL A 76 -5.34 7.63 4.09
C VAL A 76 -3.98 7.51 4.80
N LYS A 77 -3.63 8.49 5.64
CA LYS A 77 -2.42 8.41 6.48
C LYS A 77 -2.48 7.25 7.48
N GLU A 78 -3.64 7.00 8.08
CA GLU A 78 -3.85 5.87 8.99
C GLU A 78 -3.76 4.51 8.26
N CYS A 79 -4.28 4.44 7.03
CA CYS A 79 -4.16 3.28 6.15
C CYS A 79 -2.71 3.02 5.78
N VAL A 80 -1.93 4.08 5.50
CA VAL A 80 -0.49 3.98 5.22
C VAL A 80 0.28 3.58 6.49
N ASP A 81 -0.04 4.14 7.65
CA ASP A 81 0.58 3.75 8.93
C ASP A 81 0.29 2.27 9.25
N ARG A 82 -0.97 1.84 9.08
CA ARG A 82 -1.35 0.43 9.21
C ARG A 82 -0.64 -0.46 8.21
N LEU A 83 -0.55 -0.04 6.95
CA LEU A 83 0.21 -0.74 5.91
C LEU A 83 1.67 -0.92 6.37
N LEU A 84 2.32 0.17 6.78
CA LEU A 84 3.72 0.15 7.25
C LEU A 84 3.88 -0.79 8.45
N ARG A 85 3.03 -0.70 9.46
CA ARG A 85 3.05 -1.61 10.62
C ARG A 85 2.84 -3.07 10.23
N THR A 86 1.93 -3.35 9.29
CA THR A 86 1.72 -4.71 8.78
C THR A 86 2.96 -5.22 8.07
N LEU A 87 3.59 -4.41 7.23
CA LEU A 87 4.82 -4.76 6.53
C LEU A 87 5.98 -4.96 7.51
N GLU A 88 6.13 -4.11 8.53
CA GLU A 88 7.13 -4.27 9.58
C GLU A 88 6.90 -5.54 10.41
N THR A 89 5.64 -5.84 10.75
CA THR A 89 5.29 -7.09 11.43
C THR A 89 5.68 -8.31 10.61
N TRP A 90 5.47 -8.27 9.29
CA TRP A 90 5.91 -9.36 8.40
C TRP A 90 7.43 -9.42 8.26
N SER A 91 8.12 -8.27 8.30
CA SER A 91 9.58 -8.20 8.26
C SER A 91 10.23 -8.80 9.49
N SER A 92 9.71 -8.49 10.68
CA SER A 92 10.23 -9.03 11.95
C SER A 92 9.75 -10.46 12.21
N GLY A 93 8.63 -10.88 11.62
CA GLY A 93 8.11 -12.25 11.74
C GLY A 93 8.87 -13.28 10.89
N ALA A 94 9.63 -12.85 9.89
CA ALA A 94 10.43 -13.73 9.03
C ALA A 94 11.72 -14.26 9.68
N GLU A 95 12.03 -13.83 10.91
CA GLU A 95 13.28 -14.15 11.63
C GLU A 95 13.16 -15.29 12.67
N ARG A 96 12.15 -16.16 12.62
CA ARG A 96 12.01 -17.30 13.56
C ARG A 96 11.83 -18.65 12.90
#